data_AF-A0A438KPW5-F1
#
_entry.id   AF-A0A438KPW5-F1
#
_cell.length_a   1.000
_cell.length_b   1.000
_cell.length_c   1.000
_cell.angle_alpha   90.00
_cell.angle_beta   90.00
_cell.angle_gamma   90.00
#
_symmetry.space_group_name_H-M   'P 1'
#
loop_
_entity.id
_entity.type
_entity.pdbx_description
1 polymer ?
#
loop_
_entity_poly.entity_id
_entity_poly.type
_entity_poly.pdbx_seq_one_letter_code
_entity_poly.pdbx_strand_id
1 'polypeptide(L)'
;MFVRIYGASTAQTMLAKCISEAEEKYDHLLKTLDPQLSSKYRRRCEEATKEGGKISGHALGTWSMPPAIVDEDLYRSNVLSSRSTMVPPDRHSLE
;
A
#
# COMPACT_ATOMS: atom_id res chain seq x y z
N MET A 1 -8.43 -8.28 2.08
CA MET A 1 -7.71 -9.20 2.98
C MET A 1 -8.28 -9.19 4.40
N PHE A 2 -8.30 -8.07 5.14
CA PHE A 2 -8.91 -8.00 6.49
C PHE A 2 -10.43 -8.26 6.50
N VAL A 3 -11.18 -7.70 5.55
CA VAL A 3 -12.63 -7.98 5.39
C VAL A 3 -12.92 -9.46 5.16
N ARG A 4 -12.06 -10.16 4.41
CA ARG A 4 -12.19 -11.61 4.19
C ARG A 4 -11.87 -12.44 5.43
N ILE A 5 -10.98 -11.97 6.29
CA ILE A 5 -10.52 -12.70 7.49
C ILE A 5 -11.46 -12.46 8.67
N TYR A 6 -11.86 -11.21 8.89
CA TYR A 6 -12.59 -10.77 10.10
C TYR A 6 -14.04 -10.35 9.83
N GLY A 7 -14.48 -10.33 8.56
CA GLY A 7 -15.78 -9.81 8.15
C GLY A 7 -15.82 -8.28 8.06
N ALA A 8 -16.80 -7.75 7.33
CA ALA A 8 -16.90 -6.31 7.05
C ALA A 8 -17.09 -5.45 8.30
N SER A 9 -17.82 -5.94 9.30
CA SER A 9 -18.09 -5.22 10.56
C SER A 9 -16.87 -5.11 11.48
N THR A 10 -15.97 -6.09 11.46
CA THR A 10 -14.85 -6.17 12.42
C THR A 10 -13.49 -5.83 11.78
N ALA A 11 -13.41 -5.84 10.45
CA ALA A 11 -12.16 -5.63 9.72
C ALA A 11 -11.48 -4.29 10.02
N GLN A 12 -12.25 -3.20 10.13
CA GLN A 12 -11.70 -1.88 10.45
C GLN A 12 -11.04 -1.88 11.83
N THR A 13 -11.73 -2.42 12.84
CA THR A 13 -11.22 -2.54 14.20
C THR A 13 -9.96 -3.39 14.26
N MET A 14 -9.95 -4.53 13.57
CA MET A 14 -8.78 -5.42 13.55
C MET A 14 -7.60 -4.80 12.81
N LEU A 15 -7.86 -4.07 11.72
CA LEU A 15 -6.82 -3.33 11.02
C LEU A 15 -6.21 -2.24 11.92
N ALA A 16 -7.06 -1.44 12.57
CA ALA A 16 -6.60 -0.40 13.50
C ALA A 16 -5.75 -1.00 14.62
N LYS A 17 -6.21 -2.11 15.23
CA LYS A 17 -5.45 -2.85 16.25
C LYS A 17 -4.08 -3.29 15.73
N CYS A 18 -4.00 -3.91 14.54
CA CYS A 18 -2.73 -4.35 13.97
C CYS A 18 -1.78 -3.18 13.68
N ILE A 19 -2.30 -2.03 13.24
CA ILE A 19 -1.50 -0.83 13.03
C ILE A 19 -0.95 -0.33 14.37
N SER A 20 -1.81 -0.15 15.37
CA SER A 20 -1.39 0.32 16.69
C SER A 20 -0.35 -0.60 17.34
N GLU A 21 -0.52 -1.92 17.26
CA GLU A 21 0.47 -2.88 17.77
C GLU A 21 1.82 -2.77 17.04
N ALA A 22 1.82 -2.46 15.74
CA ALA A 22 3.04 -2.27 14.98
C ALA A 22 3.73 -0.95 15.36
N GLU A 23 2.97 0.13 15.52
CA GLU A 23 3.46 1.43 15.96
C GLU A 23 4.08 1.35 17.37
N GLU A 24 3.43 0.68 18.31
CA GLU A 24 3.96 0.49 19.66
C GLU A 24 5.28 -0.29 19.67
N LYS A 25 5.38 -1.36 18.86
CA LYS A 25 6.63 -2.14 18.72
C LYS A 25 7.75 -1.29 18.12
N TYR A 26 7.41 -0.46 17.14
CA TYR A 26 8.35 0.45 16.51
C TYR A 26 8.87 1.50 17.51
N ASP A 27 7.98 2.10 18.31
CA ASP A 27 8.33 3.05 19.35
C ASP A 27 9.23 2.44 20.42
N HIS A 28 8.91 1.20 20.85
CA HIS A 28 9.76 0.47 21.79
C HIS A 28 11.15 0.25 21.18
N LEU A 29 11.23 -0.20 19.94
CA LEU A 29 12.51 -0.44 19.26
C LEU A 29 13.34 0.86 19.20
N LEU A 30 12.74 1.97 18.78
CA LEU A 30 13.41 3.27 18.72
C LEU A 30 13.97 3.75 20.06
N LYS A 31 13.27 3.45 21.17
CA LYS A 31 13.72 3.78 22.53
C LYS A 31 14.88 2.91 23.00
N THR A 32 14.98 1.68 22.51
CA THR A 32 16.08 0.75 22.86
C THR A 32 17.33 0.92 22.00
N LEU A 33 17.20 1.55 20.83
CA LEU A 33 18.33 1.82 19.94
C LEU A 33 19.28 2.87 20.54
N ASP A 34 20.52 2.83 20.07
CA ASP A 34 21.48 3.91 20.31
C ASP A 34 20.86 5.28 19.92
N PRO A 35 20.99 6.34 20.75
CA PRO A 35 20.36 7.62 20.48
C PRO A 35 20.76 8.25 19.14
N GLN A 36 22.00 8.05 18.69
CA GLN A 36 22.46 8.59 17.40
C GLN A 36 21.81 7.82 16.25
N LEU A 37 21.70 6.50 16.37
CA LEU A 37 21.05 5.65 15.38
C LEU A 37 19.54 5.91 15.30
N SER A 38 18.87 6.04 16.45
CA SER A 38 17.45 6.39 16.56
C SER A 38 17.15 7.75 15.88
N SER A 39 17.98 8.76 16.15
CA SER A 39 17.87 10.09 15.53
C SER A 39 18.05 10.05 14.00
N LYS A 40 19.07 9.31 13.51
CA LYS A 40 19.29 9.13 12.07
C LYS A 40 18.12 8.43 11.38
N TYR A 41 17.59 7.36 12.00
CA TYR A 41 16.48 6.60 11.44
C TYR A 41 15.22 7.46 11.31
N ARG A 42 14.84 8.18 12.38
CA ARG A 42 13.69 9.10 12.36
C ARG A 42 13.81 10.15 11.26
N ARG A 43 15.01 10.73 11.08
CA ARG A 43 15.27 11.69 10.00
C ARG A 43 15.04 11.09 8.60
N ARG A 44 15.52 9.87 8.35
CA ARG A 44 15.28 9.17 7.08
C ARG A 44 13.80 8.90 6.83
N CYS A 45 13.02 8.60 7.86
CA CYS A 45 11.56 8.46 7.72
C CYS A 45 10.92 9.77 7.25
N GLU A 46 11.25 10.90 7.88
CA GLU A 46 10.74 12.21 7.49
C GLU A 46 11.13 12.58 6.05
N GLU A 47 12.38 12.29 5.66
CA GLU A 47 12.87 12.50 4.29
C GLU A 47 12.10 11.62 3.30
N ALA A 48 11.95 10.33 3.57
CA ALA A 48 11.21 9.41 2.69
C ALA A 48 9.73 9.81 2.54
N THR A 49 9.07 10.29 3.61
CA THR A 49 7.71 10.83 3.54
C THR A 49 7.64 12.07 2.64
N LYS A 50 8.64 12.95 2.68
CA LYS A 50 8.72 14.12 1.80
C LYS A 50 9.00 13.74 0.35
N GLU A 51 9.92 12.80 0.13
CA GLU A 51 10.29 12.26 -1.19
C GLU A 51 9.07 11.63 -1.89
N GLY A 52 8.31 10.79 -1.18
CA GLY A 52 7.13 10.11 -1.71
C GLY A 52 5.87 10.98 -1.83
N GLY A 53 5.82 12.12 -1.12
CA GLY A 53 4.58 12.86 -0.86
C GLY A 53 4.13 13.86 -1.91
N LYS A 54 4.86 14.11 -3.01
CA LYS A 54 4.47 15.05 -4.09
C LYS A 54 5.48 15.15 -5.25
N ILE A 55 6.72 14.71 -5.06
CA ILE A 55 7.86 15.06 -5.92
C ILE A 55 8.52 13.84 -6.56
N SER A 56 7.92 12.65 -6.43
CA SER A 56 8.46 11.48 -7.12
C SER A 56 8.25 11.68 -8.62
N GLY A 57 9.28 12.16 -9.33
CA GLY A 57 9.42 12.08 -10.78
C GLY A 57 9.52 10.63 -11.28
N HIS A 58 8.88 9.70 -10.58
CA HIS A 58 8.80 8.31 -10.95
C HIS A 58 7.88 8.21 -12.16
N ALA A 59 8.32 7.49 -13.20
CA ALA A 59 7.54 7.25 -14.42
C ALA A 59 6.11 6.71 -14.19
N LEU A 60 5.84 6.14 -13.00
CA LEU A 60 4.54 5.60 -12.61
C LEU A 60 3.59 6.66 -12.00
N GLY A 61 4.02 7.91 -11.88
CA GLY A 61 3.20 9.03 -11.41
C GLY A 61 3.08 9.14 -9.89
N THR A 62 2.21 10.06 -9.44
CA THR A 62 1.90 10.24 -8.02
C THR A 62 0.96 9.14 -7.56
N TRP A 63 1.35 8.40 -6.52
CA TRP A 63 0.45 7.42 -5.89
C TRP A 63 -0.74 8.16 -5.25
N SER A 64 -1.96 7.80 -5.66
CA SER A 64 -3.20 8.29 -5.06
C SER A 64 -3.90 7.15 -4.34
N MET A 65 -4.60 7.47 -3.25
CA MET A 65 -5.38 6.48 -2.51
C MET A 65 -6.49 5.95 -3.43
N PRO A 66 -6.54 4.65 -3.73
CA PRO A 66 -7.62 4.09 -4.53
C PRO A 66 -8.95 4.22 -3.76
N PRO A 67 -10.08 4.37 -4.47
CA PRO A 67 -11.40 4.41 -3.83
C PRO A 67 -11.65 3.12 -3.06
N ALA A 68 -12.44 3.23 -1.98
CA ALA A 68 -12.79 2.07 -1.16
C ALA A 68 -13.55 1.04 -2.01
N ILE A 69 -13.05 -0.20 -2.02
CA ILE A 69 -13.71 -1.31 -2.68
C ILE A 69 -14.82 -1.81 -1.75
N VAL A 70 -16.06 -1.54 -2.14
CA VAL A 70 -17.26 -1.89 -1.35
C VAL A 70 -17.52 -3.39 -1.39
N ASP A 71 -17.36 -4.02 -2.55
CA ASP A 71 -17.51 -5.45 -2.77
C ASP A 71 -16.24 -5.99 -3.45
N GLU A 72 -15.41 -6.68 -2.66
CA GLU A 72 -14.12 -7.21 -3.09
C GLU A 72 -14.28 -8.29 -4.17
N ASP A 73 -15.31 -9.11 -4.09
CA ASP A 73 -15.49 -10.26 -4.99
C ASP A 73 -16.08 -9.81 -6.34
N LEU A 74 -17.03 -8.87 -6.32
CA LEU A 74 -17.52 -8.21 -7.53
C LEU A 74 -16.40 -7.43 -8.22
N TYR A 75 -15.61 -6.65 -7.46
CA TYR A 75 -14.48 -5.91 -8.00
C TYR A 75 -13.47 -6.84 -8.69
N ARG A 76 -13.08 -7.94 -8.04
CA ARG A 76 -12.16 -8.93 -8.62
C ARG A 76 -12.72 -9.58 -9.88
N SER A 77 -14.00 -9.94 -9.87
CA SER A 77 -14.69 -10.52 -11.03
C SER A 77 -14.71 -9.55 -12.22
N ASN A 78 -15.00 -8.28 -11.97
CA ASN A 78 -15.03 -7.23 -13.00
C ASN A 78 -13.66 -6.98 -13.60
N VAL A 79 -12.60 -6.92 -12.78
CA VAL A 79 -11.21 -6.75 -13.26
C VAL A 79 -10.77 -7.93 -14.11
N LEU A 80 -11.12 -9.16 -13.73
CA LEU A 80 -10.79 -10.36 -14.50
C LEU A 80 -11.53 -10.39 -15.85
N SER A 81 -12.81 -10.02 -15.86
CA SER A 81 -13.61 -9.92 -17.09
C SER A 81 -13.09 -8.88 -18.07
N SER A 82 -12.69 -7.70 -17.57
CA SER A 82 -12.15 -6.60 -18.39
C SER A 82 -10.72 -6.85 -18.89
N ARG A 83 -9.98 -7.80 -18.29
CA ARG A 83 -8.68 -8.25 -18.82
C ARG A 83 -8.80 -9.20 -20.03
N SER A 84 -9.94 -9.88 -20.18
CA SER A 84 -10.22 -10.70 -21.37
C SER A 84 -10.53 -9.90 -22.63
N THR A 85 -10.76 -8.59 -22.52
CA THR A 85 -11.00 -7.70 -23.67
C THR A 85 -9.75 -7.00 -24.20
N MET A 86 -8.58 -7.16 -23.55
CA MET A 86 -7.31 -6.69 -24.13
C MET A 86 -6.80 -7.73 -25.13
N VAL A 87 -7.24 -7.60 -26.38
CA VAL A 87 -6.60 -8.27 -27.52
C VAL A 87 -5.13 -7.84 -27.54
N PRO A 88 -4.15 -8.77 -27.52
CA PRO A 88 -2.75 -8.40 -27.69
C PRO A 88 -2.58 -7.71 -29.05
N PRO A 89 -1.74 -6.68 -29.20
CA PRO A 89 -1.44 -6.16 -30.53
C PRO A 89 -0.87 -7.30 -31.38
N ASP A 90 -1.52 -7.56 -32.51
CA ASP A 90 -1.10 -8.56 -33.49
C ASP A 90 0.38 -8.34 -33.82
N ARG A 91 1.22 -9.31 -33.46
CA ARG A 91 2.56 -9.43 -34.04
C ARG A 91 2.40 -10.01 -35.43
N HIS A 92 2.05 -9.17 -36.41
CA HIS A 92 2.19 -9.52 -37.81
C HIS A 92 3.12 -8.55 -38.55
N SER A 93 4.16 -9.15 -39.11
CA SER A 93 4.94 -8.73 -40.29
C SER A 93 6.04 -7.69 -40.08
N LEU A 94 7.21 -8.20 -39.67
CA LEU A 94 8.47 -7.84 -40.31
C LEU A 94 8.95 -9.10 -41.05
N GLU A 95 8.58 -9.20 -42.33
CA GLU A 95 9.41 -9.86 -43.34
C GLU A 95 10.46 -8.85 -43.83
#